data_AF-A0A3N5TMW8-F1
#
_entry.id   AF-A0A3N5TMW8-F1
#
_cell.length_a   1.000
_cell.length_b   1.000
_cell.length_c   1.000
_cell.angle_alpha   90.00
_cell.angle_beta   90.00
_cell.angle_gamma   90.00
#
_symmetry.space_group_name_H-M   'P 1'
#
loop_
_entity.id
_entity.type
_entity.pdbx_description
1 polymer ?
#
loop_
_entity_poly.entity_id
_entity_poly.type
_entity_poly.pdbx_seq_one_letter_code
_entity_poly.pdbx_strand_id
1 'polypeptide(L)' 'MEKNKKGLVYLVGAGPGDPGLITIKGRECIERADVIVYDYLASPSLLKYAKQKSEIIYVGKQGGDHTLSQDGINSL' A
#
# COMPACT_ATOMS: atom_id res chain seq x y z
N MET A 1 -29.63 -9.03 -7.92
CA MET A 1 -28.24 -9.26 -8.38
C MET A 1 -27.39 -8.14 -7.79
N GLU A 2 -26.62 -8.42 -6.74
CA GLU A 2 -25.62 -7.48 -6.27
C GLU A 2 -24.61 -7.25 -7.39
N LYS A 3 -24.43 -6.00 -7.81
CA LYS A 3 -23.36 -5.64 -8.75
C LYS A 3 -22.05 -6.12 -8.13
N ASN A 4 -21.37 -7.03 -8.83
CA ASN A 4 -20.00 -7.43 -8.53
C ASN A 4 -19.16 -6.14 -8.44
N LYS A 5 -18.93 -5.62 -7.22
CA LYS A 5 -18.15 -4.41 -7.02
C LYS A 5 -16.73 -4.78 -7.41
N LYS A 6 -16.34 -4.42 -8.64
CA LYS A 6 -14.95 -4.56 -9.08
C LYS A 6 -14.06 -3.90 -8.02
N GLY A 7 -13.02 -4.63 -7.59
CA GLY A 7 -12.00 -4.06 -6.72
C GLY A 7 -11.42 -2.78 -7.33
N LEU A 8 -11.10 -1.81 -6.48
CA LEU A 8 -10.55 -0.53 -6.90
C LEU A 8 -9.11 -0.43 -6.40
N VAL A 9 -8.19 -0.11 -7.31
CA VAL A 9 -6.76 0.02 -7.01
C VAL A 9 -6.37 1.49 -7.16
N TYR A 10 -5.67 2.01 -6.16
CA TYR A 10 -5.03 3.33 -6.20
C TYR A 10 -3.52 3.15 -6.15
N LEU A 11 -2.81 3.75 -7.10
CA LEU A 11 -1.37 3.93 -7.00
C LEU A 11 -1.11 5.26 -6.29
N VAL A 12 -0.53 5.18 -5.09
CA VAL A 12 -0.31 6.32 -4.20
C VAL A 12 1.19 6.52 -4.00
N GLY A 13 1.68 7.72 -4.31
CA GLY A 13 3.04 8.11 -3.93
C GLY A 13 3.13 8.37 -2.43
N ALA A 14 4.01 7.64 -1.74
CA ALA A 14 4.21 7.75 -0.29
C ALA A 14 4.96 9.05 0.14
N GLY A 15 5.54 9.77 -0.82
CA GLY A 15 6.48 10.86 -0.53
C GLY A 15 7.88 10.34 -0.16
N PRO A 16 8.82 11.23 0.19
CA PRO A 16 10.23 10.87 0.40
C PRO A 16 10.54 10.31 1.80
N GLY A 17 9.55 10.21 2.70
CA GLY A 17 9.72 9.58 4.01
C GLY A 17 8.97 10.26 5.15
N ASP A 18 8.89 11.60 5.11
CA ASP A 18 8.13 12.40 6.08
C ASP A 18 6.62 12.24 5.82
N PRO A 19 5.82 11.76 6.81
CA PRO A 19 4.37 11.63 6.68
C PRO A 19 3.64 12.91 6.30
N GLY A 20 4.17 14.08 6.64
CA GLY A 20 3.60 15.38 6.27
C GLY A 20 3.67 15.68 4.77
N LEU A 21 4.46 14.93 4.01
CA LEU A 21 4.65 15.11 2.57
C LEU A 21 3.76 14.19 1.71
N ILE A 22 2.96 13.30 2.32
CA ILE A 22 1.92 12.59 1.58
C ILE A 22 0.80 13.56 1.21
N THR A 23 0.16 13.33 0.06
CA THR A 23 -1.04 14.10 -0.30
C THR A 23 -2.21 13.74 0.63
N ILE A 24 -3.13 14.69 0.82
CA ILE A 24 -4.37 14.47 1.58
C ILE A 24 -5.13 13.24 1.03
N LYS A 25 -5.29 13.16 -0.29
CA LYS A 25 -5.92 12.00 -0.94
C LYS A 25 -5.18 10.70 -0.73
N GLY A 26 -3.84 10.72 -0.68
CA GLY A 26 -3.02 9.55 -0.40
C GLY A 26 -3.30 8.99 1.00
N ARG A 27 -3.32 9.87 2.01
CA ARG A 27 -3.69 9.48 3.38
C ARG A 27 -5.11 8.92 3.45
N GLU A 28 -6.08 9.59 2.82
CA GLU A 28 -7.46 9.10 2.76
C GLU A 28 -7.58 7.72 2.08
N CYS A 29 -6.75 7.43 1.09
CA CYS A 29 -6.71 6.10 0.47
C CYS A 29 -6.23 5.05 1.48
N ILE A 30 -5.16 5.34 2.23
CA ILE A 30 -4.65 4.46 3.30
C ILE A 30 -5.71 4.22 4.38
N GLU A 31 -6.40 5.27 4.84
CA GLU A 31 -7.45 5.18 5.88
C GLU A 31 -8.63 4.29 5.46
N ARG A 32 -8.96 4.26 4.16
CA ARG A 32 -10.11 3.50 3.63
C ARG A 32 -9.72 2.10 3.12
N ALA A 33 -8.46 1.88 2.76
CA ALA A 33 -8.01 0.67 2.07
C ALA A 33 -8.30 -0.61 2.86
N ASP A 34 -8.89 -1.60 2.20
CA ASP A 34 -9.04 -2.96 2.75
C ASP A 34 -7.71 -3.73 2.71
N VAL A 35 -6.88 -3.47 1.69
CA VAL A 35 -5.56 -4.07 1.50
C VAL A 35 -4.57 -2.96 1.14
N ILE A 36 -3.39 -2.95 1.76
CA ILE A 36 -2.29 -2.02 1.48
C ILE A 36 -1.08 -2.83 1.06
N VAL A 37 -0.65 -2.65 -0.19
CA VAL A 37 0.61 -3.19 -0.71
C VAL A 37 1.65 -2.06 -0.71
N TYR A 38 2.80 -2.27 -0.07
CA TYR A 38 3.85 -1.25 0.02
C TYR A 38 5.26 -1.83 -0.11
N ASP A 39 6.20 -1.04 -0.59
CA ASP A 39 7.60 -1.42 -0.75
C ASP A 39 8.51 -0.81 0.33
N TYR A 40 9.82 -1.06 0.21
CA TYR A 40 10.83 -0.63 1.16
C TYR A 40 10.98 0.89 1.27
N LEU A 41 10.70 1.64 0.19
CA LEU A 41 10.88 3.09 0.16
C LEU A 41 9.70 3.84 0.81
N ALA A 42 8.55 3.19 0.94
CA ALA A 42 7.43 3.75 1.66
C ALA A 42 7.66 3.71 3.18
N SER A 43 7.64 4.88 3.82
CA SER A 43 7.84 5.01 5.26
C SER A 43 6.78 4.22 6.04
N PRO A 44 7.16 3.27 6.92
CA PRO A 44 6.21 2.47 7.72
C PRO A 44 5.31 3.32 8.62
N SER A 45 5.72 4.55 8.93
CA SER A 45 4.91 5.48 9.71
C SER A 45 3.57 5.85 9.05
N LEU A 46 3.47 5.76 7.72
CA LEU A 46 2.22 5.96 6.97
C LEU A 46 1.19 4.87 7.27
N LEU A 47 1.63 3.65 7.62
CA LEU A 47 0.74 2.54 7.96
C LEU A 47 -0.03 2.78 9.26
N LYS A 48 0.38 3.77 10.07
CA LYS A 48 -0.38 4.19 11.26
C LYS A 48 -1.75 4.78 10.92
N TYR A 49 -1.95 5.24 9.69
CA TYR A 49 -3.25 5.71 9.20
C TYR A 49 -4.15 4.56 8.72
N ALA A 50 -3.61 3.36 8.53
CA ALA A 50 -4.40 2.21 8.10
C ALA A 50 -5.43 1.84 9.16
N LYS A 51 -6.64 1.48 8.74
CA LYS A 51 -7.64 0.95 9.67
C LYS A 51 -7.18 -0.41 10.20
N GLN A 52 -7.58 -0.75 11.43
CA GLN A 52 -7.13 -1.97 12.11
C GLN A 52 -7.44 -3.28 11.36
N LYS A 53 -8.43 -3.26 10.46
CA LYS A 53 -8.84 -4.41 9.64
C LYS A 53 -8.15 -4.49 8.28
N SER A 54 -7.27 -3.55 7.94
CA SER A 54 -6.54 -3.59 6.67
C SER A 54 -5.54 -4.74 6.68
N GLU A 55 -5.53 -5.51 5.60
CA GLU A 55 -4.42 -6.41 5.31
C GLU A 55 -3.22 -5.59 4.81
N ILE A 56 -2.04 -5.84 5.36
CA ILE A 56 -0.82 -5.10 5.01
C ILE A 56 0.17 -6.08 4.40
N ILE A 57 0.49 -5.88 3.13
CA ILE A 57 1.36 -6.74 2.34
C ILE A 57 2.63 -5.96 1.99
N TYR A 58 3.75 -6.37 2.57
CA TYR A 58 5.05 -5.83 2.24
C TYR A 58 5.63 -6.56 1.02
N VAL A 59 6.00 -5.82 -0.02
CA VAL A 59 6.60 -6.35 -1.27
C VAL A 59 8.00 -5.79 -1.53
N GLY A 60 8.55 -5.02 -0.59
CA GLY A 60 9.87 -4.40 -0.73
C GLY A 60 11.02 -5.40 -0.59
N LYS A 61 12.20 -5.00 -1.08
CA LYS A 61 13.44 -5.77 -0.96
C LYS A 61 14.27 -5.22 0.19
N GLN A 62 14.61 -6.06 1.15
CA GLN A 62 15.76 -5.80 2.02
C GLN A 62 16.95 -6.53 1.39
N GLY A 63 18.05 -5.82 1.12
CA GLY A 63 19.18 -6.38 0.34
C GLY A 63 19.62 -7.74 0.89
N GLY A 64 19.42 -8.80 0.11
CA GLY A 64 19.82 -10.17 0.45
C GLY A 64 18.73 -11.25 0.35
N ASP A 65 17.44 -10.89 0.28
CA ASP A 65 16.35 -11.88 0.38
C ASP A 65 15.51 -12.09 -0.90
N HIS A 66 14.89 -13.27 -1.01
CA HIS A 66 14.14 -13.77 -2.17
C HIS A 66 13.15 -12.73 -2.72
N THR A 67 13.35 -12.36 -3.99
CA THR A 67 12.61 -11.28 -4.65
C THR A 67 11.25 -11.77 -5.16
N LEU A 68 10.14 -11.16 -4.71
CA LEU A 68 8.91 -11.19 -5.49
C LEU A 68 9.14 -10.37 -6.78
N SER A 69 8.96 -11.00 -7.94
CA SER A 69 9.03 -10.29 -9.22
C SER A 69 7.87 -9.29 -9.33
N GLN A 70 7.98 -8.31 -10.22
CA GLN A 70 6.87 -7.39 -10.50
C GLN A 70 5.60 -8.15 -10.94
N ASP A 71 5.76 -9.23 -11.73
CA ASP A 71 4.64 -10.09 -12.11
C ASP A 71 4.01 -10.81 -10.91
N GLY A 72 4.83 -11.21 -9.95
CA GLY A 72 4.37 -11.76 -8.68
C GLY A 72 3.55 -10.73 -7.89
N ILE A 73 4.01 -9.49 -7.82
CA ILE A 73 3.28 -8.39 -7.17
C ILE A 73 1.95 -8.13 -7.87
N ASN A 74 1.94 -8.16 -9.21
CA ASN A 74 0.72 -7.96 -10.00
C ASN A 74 -0.29 -9.11 -9.90
N SER A 75 0.14 -10.27 -9.40
CA SER A 75 -0.70 -11.47 -9.25
C SER A 75 -1.32 -11.62 -7.85
N LEU A 76 -1.00 -10.71 -6.92
CA LEU A 76 -1.67 -10.57 -5.63
C LEU A 76 -3.07 -9.97 -5.81
#